data_AF-A0A831T494-F1
#
_entry.id   AF-A0A831T494-F1
#
_cell.length_a   1.000
_cell.length_b   1.000
_cell.length_c   1.000
_cell.angle_alpha   90.00
_cell.angle_beta   90.00
_cell.angle_gamma   90.00
#
_symmetry.space_group_name_H-M   'P 1'
#
loop_
_entity.id
_entity.type
_entity.pdbx_description
1 polymer ?
#
loop_
_entity_poly.entity_id
_entity_poly.type
_entity_poly.pdbx_seq_one_letter_code
_entity_poly.pdbx_strand_id
1 'polypeptide(L)'
;MVSAIAEYTLSEMILLAAKKLQDQGQSPFSAEDLIVASWRENPKAFGLKGYAEQYPDSNRVLASIMGERGLARKGWLAKMGQKLYTLSPDGQRVVKRLLEGGDDEEDAPEPAPASQRLPRDQEKVLISLLDSSARKKMEDERAYELSFADACRFWSITDNLSAEALDAQLNKVEAALAQGERTAAKGPISIGNREVTRTDMELLRQCHEYLQERFERHLMLLRSRAR
;
A
#
# COMPACT_ATOMS: atom_id res chain seq x y z
N MET A 1 6.35 32.66 -27.30
CA MET A 1 5.83 32.02 -26.08
C MET A 1 6.53 30.69 -25.94
N VAL A 2 7.43 30.60 -24.97
CA VAL A 2 8.19 29.38 -24.69
C VAL A 2 7.28 28.53 -23.81
N SER A 3 6.64 27.50 -24.38
CA SER A 3 5.90 26.51 -23.60
C SER A 3 6.89 25.84 -22.66
N ALA A 4 6.70 25.99 -21.35
CA ALA A 4 7.41 25.20 -20.36
C ALA A 4 7.19 23.72 -20.72
N ILE A 5 8.24 23.03 -21.15
CA ILE A 5 8.17 21.59 -21.39
C ILE A 5 8.16 20.97 -20.00
N ALA A 6 6.97 20.77 -19.43
CA ALA A 6 6.81 19.97 -18.24
C ALA A 6 7.39 18.57 -18.56
N GLU A 7 8.51 18.23 -17.92
CA GLU A 7 9.10 16.91 -18.04
C GLU A 7 8.21 15.91 -17.29
N TYR A 8 7.21 15.35 -17.99
CA TYR A 8 6.38 14.30 -17.43
C TYR A 8 7.21 13.04 -17.17
N THR A 9 6.95 12.36 -16.06
CA THR A 9 7.46 11.01 -15.83
C THR A 9 6.84 10.02 -16.83
N LEU A 10 7.48 8.86 -17.02
CA LEU A 10 6.93 7.80 -17.90
C LEU A 10 5.50 7.37 -17.49
N SER A 11 5.19 7.37 -16.18
CA SER A 11 3.86 7.04 -15.68
C SER A 11 2.82 8.10 -16.10
N GLU A 12 3.18 9.38 -16.00
CA GLU A 12 2.30 10.50 -16.34
C GLU A 12 2.06 10.59 -17.84
N MET A 13 3.09 10.36 -18.65
CA MET A 13 2.94 10.26 -20.11
C MET A 13 1.94 9.17 -20.52
N ILE A 14 2.00 8.00 -19.87
CA ILE A 14 1.06 6.90 -20.13
C ILE A 14 -0.36 7.27 -19.66
N LEU A 15 -0.52 7.97 -18.54
CA LEU A 15 -1.83 8.43 -18.09
C LEU A 15 -2.47 9.45 -19.04
N LEU A 16 -1.67 10.38 -19.57
CA LEU A 16 -2.13 11.32 -20.58
C LEU A 16 -2.56 10.59 -21.86
N ALA A 17 -1.80 9.57 -22.29
CA ALA A 17 -2.19 8.72 -23.41
C ALA A 17 -3.49 7.94 -23.14
N ALA A 18 -3.67 7.42 -21.92
CA ALA A 18 -4.91 6.75 -21.50
C ALA A 18 -6.12 7.70 -21.53
N LYS A 19 -5.95 8.95 -21.10
CA LYS A 19 -7.01 9.97 -21.17
C LYS A 19 -7.39 10.26 -22.62
N LYS A 20 -6.42 10.38 -23.51
CA LYS A 20 -6.65 10.59 -24.94
C LYS A 20 -7.46 9.44 -25.54
N LEU A 21 -7.16 8.19 -25.20
CA LEU A 21 -7.95 7.03 -25.62
C LEU A 21 -9.40 7.11 -25.10
N GLN A 22 -9.58 7.48 -23.83
CA GLN A 22 -10.91 7.66 -23.24
C GLN A 22 -11.70 8.79 -23.92
N ASP A 23 -11.07 9.92 -24.24
CA ASP A 23 -11.69 11.05 -24.94
C ASP A 23 -12.08 10.72 -26.39
N GLN A 24 -11.41 9.73 -26.98
CA GLN A 24 -11.76 9.14 -28.28
C GLN A 24 -12.86 8.08 -28.18
N GLY A 25 -13.44 7.86 -27.00
CA GLY A 25 -14.48 6.87 -26.75
C GLY A 25 -13.96 5.43 -26.64
N GLN A 26 -12.64 5.23 -26.54
CA GLN A 26 -12.02 3.91 -26.47
C GLN A 26 -11.87 3.45 -25.00
N SER A 27 -12.96 3.45 -24.23
CA SER A 27 -12.97 2.94 -22.85
C SER A 27 -13.95 1.78 -22.70
N PRO A 28 -13.52 0.58 -22.24
CA PRO A 28 -12.14 0.23 -21.89
C PRO A 28 -11.23 0.11 -23.12
N PHE A 29 -9.93 0.40 -22.97
CA PHE A 29 -8.90 0.25 -24.01
C PHE A 29 -8.03 -0.99 -23.73
N SER A 30 -7.43 -1.54 -24.79
CA SER A 30 -6.47 -2.64 -24.65
C SER A 30 -5.09 -2.14 -24.20
N ALA A 31 -4.27 -3.06 -23.68
CA ALA A 31 -2.86 -2.78 -23.40
C ALA A 31 -2.11 -2.38 -24.67
N GLU A 32 -2.42 -3.03 -25.78
CA GLU A 32 -1.86 -2.77 -27.10
C GLU A 32 -2.19 -1.35 -27.59
N ASP A 33 -3.45 -0.91 -27.44
CA ASP A 33 -3.85 0.47 -27.79
C ASP A 33 -3.12 1.49 -26.93
N LEU A 34 -2.98 1.22 -25.63
CA LEU A 34 -2.26 2.10 -24.71
C LEU A 34 -0.76 2.16 -25.02
N ILE A 35 -0.14 1.06 -25.42
CA ILE A 35 1.26 1.02 -25.88
C ILE A 35 1.43 1.92 -27.10
N VAL A 36 0.57 1.74 -28.12
CA VAL A 36 0.65 2.51 -29.36
C VAL A 36 0.38 3.98 -29.10
N ALA A 37 -0.62 4.32 -28.28
CA ALA A 37 -0.93 5.69 -27.92
C ALA A 37 0.23 6.36 -27.17
N SER A 38 0.79 5.69 -26.15
CA SER A 38 1.91 6.21 -25.36
C SER A 38 3.14 6.50 -26.23
N TRP A 39 3.45 5.58 -27.15
CA TRP A 39 4.55 5.74 -28.09
C TRP A 39 4.31 6.86 -29.11
N ARG A 40 3.12 6.96 -29.69
CA ARG A 40 2.80 8.02 -30.67
C ARG A 40 2.96 9.42 -30.08
N GLU A 41 2.59 9.62 -28.82
CA GLU A 41 2.77 10.91 -28.15
C GLU A 41 4.23 11.17 -27.74
N ASN A 42 4.97 10.12 -27.36
CA ASN A 42 6.35 10.24 -26.88
C ASN A 42 7.28 9.17 -27.47
N PRO A 43 7.63 9.23 -28.79
CA PRO A 43 8.41 8.19 -29.45
C PRO A 43 9.79 7.98 -28.83
N LYS A 44 10.44 9.06 -28.37
CA LYS A 44 11.73 9.00 -27.69
C LYS A 44 11.68 8.26 -26.35
N ALA A 45 10.55 8.33 -25.65
CA ALA A 45 10.39 7.75 -24.32
C ALA A 45 9.96 6.27 -24.37
N PHE A 46 9.12 5.91 -25.34
CA PHE A 46 8.52 4.57 -25.43
C PHE A 46 8.84 3.85 -26.74
N GLY A 47 9.79 4.35 -27.53
CA GLY A 47 10.22 3.71 -28.75
C GLY A 47 11.27 2.64 -28.51
N LEU A 48 11.29 1.63 -29.37
CA LEU A 48 12.27 0.55 -29.33
C LEU A 48 13.68 1.11 -29.60
N LYS A 49 14.68 0.70 -28.80
CA LYS A 49 16.06 1.18 -28.93
C LYS A 49 16.59 0.92 -30.36
N GLY A 50 17.04 1.98 -31.03
CA GLY A 50 17.50 1.94 -32.43
C GLY A 50 16.39 2.11 -33.47
N TYR A 51 15.12 2.03 -33.07
CA TYR A 51 13.93 2.16 -33.93
C TYR A 51 12.86 3.04 -33.28
N ALA A 52 13.27 4.03 -32.49
CA ALA A 52 12.37 4.75 -31.60
C ALA A 52 11.22 5.47 -32.33
N GLU A 53 11.46 5.89 -33.57
CA GLU A 53 10.46 6.56 -34.42
C GLU A 53 9.62 5.57 -35.27
N GLN A 54 9.93 4.28 -35.24
CA GLN A 54 9.29 3.26 -36.10
C GLN A 54 8.43 2.27 -35.30
N TYR A 55 8.88 1.88 -34.10
CA TYR A 55 8.25 0.83 -33.32
C TYR A 55 8.16 1.18 -31.83
N PRO A 56 7.05 0.82 -31.15
CA PRO A 56 6.94 0.94 -29.70
C PRO A 56 7.77 -0.14 -28.97
N ASP A 57 8.30 0.23 -27.81
CA ASP A 57 8.83 -0.68 -26.79
C ASP A 57 7.70 -1.09 -25.84
N SER A 58 7.02 -2.18 -26.19
CA SER A 58 5.92 -2.73 -25.39
C SER A 58 6.33 -3.06 -23.96
N ASN A 59 7.55 -3.54 -23.73
CA ASN A 59 8.01 -3.92 -22.40
C ASN A 59 8.13 -2.71 -21.48
N ARG A 60 8.59 -1.58 -22.01
CA ARG A 60 8.73 -0.33 -21.25
C ARG A 60 7.38 0.20 -20.76
N VAL A 61 6.35 0.13 -21.61
CA VAL A 61 4.98 0.52 -21.25
C VAL A 61 4.35 -0.50 -20.29
N LEU A 62 4.45 -1.79 -20.59
CA LEU A 62 3.88 -2.86 -19.76
C LEU A 62 4.49 -2.92 -18.36
N ALA A 63 5.81 -2.72 -18.22
CA ALA A 63 6.47 -2.61 -16.92
C ALA A 63 5.94 -1.41 -16.11
N SER A 64 5.61 -0.31 -16.78
CA SER A 64 5.02 0.87 -16.16
C SER A 64 3.54 0.68 -15.80
N ILE A 65 2.82 -0.20 -16.48
CA ILE A 65 1.43 -0.55 -16.15
C ILE A 65 1.38 -1.55 -14.98
N MET A 66 2.18 -2.62 -15.04
CA MET A 66 2.03 -3.81 -14.18
C MET A 66 3.12 -3.99 -13.11
N GLY A 67 4.22 -3.24 -13.17
CA GLY A 67 5.35 -3.41 -12.25
C GLY A 67 5.02 -3.09 -10.78
N GLU A 68 5.98 -3.27 -9.87
CA GLU A 68 5.79 -3.05 -8.42
C GLU A 68 5.32 -1.63 -8.06
N ARG A 69 5.63 -0.65 -8.93
CA ARG A 69 5.19 0.75 -8.88
C ARG A 69 4.26 1.11 -10.06
N GLY A 70 3.67 0.11 -10.70
CA GLY A 70 2.91 0.26 -11.92
C GLY A 70 1.58 0.97 -11.72
N LEU A 71 1.07 1.58 -12.78
CA LEU A 71 -0.16 2.37 -12.81
C LEU A 71 -1.38 1.61 -12.28
N ALA A 72 -1.48 0.30 -12.57
CA ALA A 72 -2.57 -0.54 -12.07
C ALA A 72 -2.48 -0.73 -10.55
N ARG A 73 -1.26 -0.92 -10.02
CA ARG A 73 -1.02 -1.10 -8.58
C ARG A 73 -1.16 0.21 -7.80
N LYS A 74 -0.87 1.34 -8.44
CA LYS A 74 -1.16 2.69 -7.93
C LYS A 74 -2.65 3.02 -7.92
N GLY A 75 -3.51 2.16 -8.47
CA GLY A 75 -4.94 2.40 -8.57
C GLY A 75 -5.31 3.45 -9.61
N TRP A 76 -4.38 3.90 -10.48
CA TRP A 76 -4.66 4.91 -11.52
C TRP A 76 -5.27 4.31 -12.78
N LEU A 77 -4.99 3.04 -13.05
CA LEU A 77 -5.66 2.24 -14.07
C LEU A 77 -6.43 1.10 -13.43
N ALA A 78 -7.70 0.95 -13.78
CA ALA A 78 -8.53 -0.18 -13.37
C ALA A 78 -8.50 -1.26 -14.44
N LYS A 79 -8.25 -2.52 -14.05
CA LYS A 79 -8.28 -3.67 -14.95
C LYS A 79 -9.72 -4.17 -15.11
N MET A 80 -10.23 -4.15 -16.33
CA MET A 80 -11.63 -4.52 -16.66
C MET A 80 -11.77 -5.90 -17.30
N GLY A 81 -10.64 -6.58 -17.58
CA GLY A 81 -10.65 -7.91 -18.19
C GLY A 81 -9.25 -8.37 -18.56
N GLN A 82 -9.17 -9.39 -19.42
CA GLN A 82 -7.88 -9.82 -19.97
C GLN A 82 -7.33 -8.70 -20.88
N LYS A 83 -6.24 -8.07 -20.45
CA LYS A 83 -5.57 -6.95 -21.14
C LYS A 83 -6.42 -5.69 -21.37
N LEU A 84 -7.58 -5.57 -20.73
CA LEU A 84 -8.44 -4.39 -20.83
C LEU A 84 -8.28 -3.50 -19.60
N TYR A 85 -8.14 -2.21 -19.84
CA TYR A 85 -7.94 -1.19 -18.82
C TYR A 85 -8.85 0.01 -19.06
N THR A 86 -9.11 0.77 -17.99
CA THR A 86 -9.70 2.09 -18.05
C THR A 86 -9.03 3.00 -17.02
N LEU A 87 -9.13 4.31 -17.18
CA LEU A 87 -8.74 5.24 -16.12
C LEU A 87 -9.71 5.10 -14.95
N SER A 88 -9.14 4.87 -13.77
CA SER A 88 -9.91 4.94 -12.53
C SER A 88 -10.27 6.40 -12.21
N PRO A 89 -11.19 6.64 -11.25
CA PRO A 89 -11.43 7.99 -10.73
C PRO A 89 -10.14 8.69 -10.24
N ASP A 90 -9.20 7.93 -9.67
CA ASP A 90 -7.92 8.44 -9.18
C ASP A 90 -7.00 8.84 -10.35
N GLY A 91 -6.93 7.99 -11.38
CA GLY A 91 -6.19 8.30 -12.60
C GLY A 91 -6.72 9.55 -13.30
N GLN A 92 -8.05 9.73 -13.36
CA GLN A 92 -8.67 10.93 -13.93
C GLN A 92 -8.30 12.19 -13.16
N ARG A 93 -8.24 12.13 -11.82
CA ARG A 93 -7.80 13.25 -10.97
C ARG A 93 -6.33 13.63 -11.23
N VAL A 94 -5.46 12.63 -11.36
CA VAL A 94 -4.04 12.87 -11.69
C VAL A 94 -3.91 13.54 -13.05
N VAL A 95 -4.59 13.03 -14.07
CA VAL A 95 -4.56 13.61 -15.42
C VAL A 95 -5.07 15.05 -15.43
N LYS A 96 -6.14 15.34 -14.70
CA LYS A 96 -6.67 16.69 -14.58
C LYS A 96 -5.61 17.67 -14.04
N ARG A 97 -4.88 17.29 -12.98
CA ARG A 97 -3.77 18.11 -12.44
C ARG A 97 -2.69 18.35 -13.49
N LEU A 98 -2.29 17.30 -14.22
CA LEU A 98 -1.23 17.40 -15.24
C LEU A 98 -1.62 18.38 -16.38
N LEU A 99 -2.88 18.39 -16.80
CA LEU A 99 -3.36 19.23 -17.91
C LEU A 99 -3.60 20.69 -17.51
N GLU A 100 -3.93 20.95 -16.25
CA GLU A 100 -4.24 22.30 -15.74
C GLU A 100 -2.99 23.13 -15.41
N GLY A 101 -1.79 22.58 -15.61
CA GLY A 101 -0.53 23.33 -15.57
C GLY A 101 -0.21 23.97 -14.21
N GLY A 102 -0.63 23.33 -13.12
CA GLY A 102 -0.33 23.81 -11.77
C GLY A 102 1.18 23.82 -11.51
N ASP A 103 1.77 25.02 -11.51
CA ASP A 103 3.06 25.35 -10.92
C ASP A 103 2.99 25.20 -9.39
N ASP A 104 2.70 23.99 -8.92
CA ASP A 104 2.93 23.60 -7.54
C ASP A 104 4.02 22.54 -7.54
N GLU A 105 5.28 23.00 -7.53
CA GLU A 105 6.39 22.22 -6.98
C GLU A 105 6.18 21.87 -5.48
N GLU A 106 5.03 22.18 -4.88
CA GLU A 106 4.60 21.74 -3.55
C GLU A 106 3.27 20.94 -3.49
N ASP A 107 2.54 20.72 -4.59
CA ASP A 107 1.26 19.98 -4.57
C ASP A 107 1.15 18.98 -5.73
N ALA A 108 1.98 17.92 -5.65
CA ALA A 108 1.55 16.59 -6.06
C ALA A 108 0.14 16.32 -5.48
N PRO A 109 -0.70 15.42 -6.04
CA PRO A 109 -1.93 15.05 -5.35
C PRO A 109 -1.63 14.70 -3.91
N GLU A 110 -2.22 15.47 -2.99
CA GLU A 110 -2.60 14.91 -1.70
C GLU A 110 -3.14 13.51 -2.03
N PRO A 111 -2.43 12.46 -1.60
CA PRO A 111 -3.00 11.13 -1.68
C PRO A 111 -4.32 11.24 -0.91
N ALA A 112 -5.35 10.47 -1.31
CA ALA A 112 -6.49 10.23 -0.42
C ALA A 112 -5.99 10.15 1.03
N PRO A 113 -6.55 10.98 1.94
CA PRO A 113 -5.86 11.65 3.05
C PRO A 113 -4.60 10.89 3.43
N ALA A 114 -3.46 11.35 2.87
CA ALA A 114 -2.17 10.66 2.80
C ALA A 114 -2.15 9.40 3.65
N SER A 115 -2.63 8.27 3.09
CA SER A 115 -2.74 7.07 3.90
C SER A 115 -1.37 6.75 4.42
N GLN A 116 -1.17 6.98 5.70
CA GLN A 116 0.16 7.15 6.22
C GLN A 116 0.86 5.79 6.11
N ARG A 117 2.10 5.77 5.63
CA ARG A 117 2.84 4.53 5.43
C ARG A 117 3.81 4.31 6.57
N LEU A 118 3.76 3.11 7.13
CA LEU A 118 4.69 2.67 8.16
C LEU A 118 5.96 2.08 7.52
N PRO A 119 7.08 2.07 8.25
CA PRO A 119 8.24 1.27 7.89
C PRO A 119 7.85 -0.20 7.65
N ARG A 120 8.41 -0.83 6.62
CA ARG A 120 8.04 -2.20 6.18
C ARG A 120 8.06 -3.23 7.30
N ASP A 121 8.97 -3.11 8.26
CA ASP A 121 9.08 -4.05 9.38
C ASP A 121 7.95 -3.90 10.40
N GLN A 122 7.46 -2.68 10.60
CA GLN A 122 6.31 -2.40 11.46
C GLN A 122 5.00 -2.75 10.76
N GLU A 123 4.92 -2.50 9.44
CA GLU A 123 3.79 -2.89 8.61
C GLU A 123 3.54 -4.41 8.70
N LYS A 124 4.60 -5.23 8.58
CA LYS A 124 4.50 -6.69 8.74
C LYS A 124 3.96 -7.12 10.11
N VAL A 125 4.40 -6.46 11.18
CA VAL A 125 3.93 -6.75 12.53
C VAL A 125 2.45 -6.40 12.63
N LEU A 126 2.03 -5.21 12.20
CA LEU A 126 0.62 -4.82 12.25
C LEU A 126 -0.28 -5.70 11.38
N ILE A 127 0.15 -6.13 10.20
CA ILE A 127 -0.58 -7.12 9.38
C ILE A 127 -0.83 -8.39 10.20
N SER A 128 0.22 -8.92 10.84
CA SER A 128 0.11 -10.13 11.66
C SER A 128 -0.85 -9.95 12.85
N LEU A 129 -0.87 -8.77 13.46
CA LEU A 129 -1.79 -8.45 14.57
C LEU A 129 -3.24 -8.32 14.07
N LEU A 130 -3.46 -7.67 12.92
CA LEU A 130 -4.78 -7.45 12.31
C LEU A 130 -5.43 -8.76 11.85
N ASP A 131 -4.62 -9.72 11.39
CA ASP A 131 -5.10 -11.03 10.94
C ASP A 131 -5.18 -12.07 12.07
N SER A 132 -4.76 -11.70 13.29
CA SER A 132 -4.74 -12.61 14.43
C SER A 132 -6.15 -13.10 14.83
N SER A 133 -6.23 -14.36 15.28
CA SER A 133 -7.44 -14.90 15.90
C SER A 133 -7.83 -14.15 17.16
N ALA A 134 -6.86 -13.56 17.86
CA ALA A 134 -7.08 -12.81 19.07
C ALA A 134 -7.89 -11.52 18.83
N ARG A 135 -7.55 -10.76 17.78
CA ARG A 135 -8.33 -9.57 17.38
C ARG A 135 -9.77 -9.94 17.04
N LYS A 136 -9.98 -10.98 16.22
CA LYS A 136 -11.34 -11.42 15.84
C LYS A 136 -12.20 -11.81 17.04
N LYS A 137 -11.61 -12.53 18.01
CA LYS A 137 -12.31 -12.90 19.24
C LYS A 137 -12.63 -11.70 20.14
N MET A 138 -11.78 -10.66 20.15
CA MET A 138 -12.06 -9.40 20.84
C MET A 138 -13.19 -8.63 20.17
N GLU A 139 -13.19 -8.56 18.84
CA GLU A 139 -14.23 -7.92 18.03
C GLU A 139 -15.60 -8.59 18.22
N ASP A 140 -15.63 -9.92 18.31
CA ASP A 140 -16.83 -10.73 18.55
C ASP A 140 -17.28 -10.76 20.03
N GLU A 141 -16.71 -9.92 20.92
CA GLU A 141 -16.97 -9.92 22.37
C GLU A 141 -16.68 -11.27 23.08
N ARG A 142 -15.90 -12.16 22.46
CA ARG A 142 -15.50 -13.49 22.97
C ARG A 142 -14.09 -13.50 23.57
N ALA A 143 -13.70 -12.39 24.18
CA ALA A 143 -12.39 -12.23 24.82
C ALA A 143 -12.09 -13.31 25.89
N TYR A 144 -13.12 -13.81 26.57
CA TYR A 144 -12.98 -14.86 27.58
C TYR A 144 -12.50 -16.21 26.99
N GLU A 145 -12.68 -16.45 25.68
CA GLU A 145 -12.22 -17.65 24.95
C GLU A 145 -10.78 -17.54 24.46
N LEU A 146 -10.08 -16.44 24.78
CA LEU A 146 -8.67 -16.29 24.44
C LEU A 146 -7.84 -17.27 25.25
N SER A 147 -7.06 -18.06 24.52
CA SER A 147 -6.09 -19.03 25.05
C SER A 147 -4.68 -18.45 25.00
N PHE A 148 -3.76 -19.03 25.77
CA PHE A 148 -2.35 -18.61 25.71
C PHE A 148 -1.74 -18.86 24.32
N ALA A 149 -2.21 -19.89 23.59
CA ALA A 149 -1.79 -20.13 22.21
C ALA A 149 -2.22 -19.00 21.26
N ASP A 150 -3.39 -18.38 21.49
CA ASP A 150 -3.82 -17.19 20.76
C ASP A 150 -2.89 -16.00 21.06
N ALA A 151 -2.50 -15.82 22.33
CA ALA A 151 -1.56 -14.79 22.76
C ALA A 151 -0.17 -14.98 22.11
N CYS A 152 0.33 -16.21 22.09
CA CYS A 152 1.60 -16.55 21.44
C CYS A 152 1.59 -16.20 19.95
N ARG A 153 0.50 -16.56 19.24
CA ARG A 153 0.35 -16.20 17.82
C ARG A 153 0.23 -14.70 17.61
N PHE A 154 -0.48 -14.00 18.49
CA PHE A 154 -0.60 -12.55 18.45
C PHE A 154 0.78 -11.87 18.54
N TRP A 155 1.61 -12.24 19.52
CA TRP A 155 2.96 -11.68 19.65
C TRP A 155 4.01 -12.33 18.73
N SER A 156 3.62 -13.32 17.91
CA SER A 156 4.54 -14.15 17.12
C SER A 156 5.67 -14.77 17.96
N ILE A 157 5.33 -15.22 19.18
CA ILE A 157 6.25 -15.88 20.10
C ILE A 157 5.97 -17.39 20.15
N THR A 158 7.03 -18.15 20.43
CA THR A 158 7.00 -19.59 20.71
C THR A 158 7.38 -19.86 22.17
N ASP A 159 7.04 -21.05 22.65
CA ASP A 159 7.28 -21.51 24.03
C ASP A 159 8.76 -21.75 24.37
N ASN A 160 9.65 -21.73 23.37
CA ASN A 160 11.08 -21.98 23.49
C ASN A 160 11.96 -20.72 23.35
N LEU A 161 11.37 -19.52 23.37
CA LEU A 161 12.13 -18.26 23.29
C LEU A 161 12.93 -17.98 24.55
N SER A 162 14.11 -17.38 24.38
CA SER A 162 14.88 -16.84 25.50
C SER A 162 14.16 -15.62 26.12
N ALA A 163 14.44 -15.30 27.38
CA ALA A 163 13.83 -14.15 28.06
C ALA A 163 14.12 -12.85 27.30
N GLU A 164 15.36 -12.67 26.84
CA GLU A 164 15.78 -11.52 26.06
C GLU A 164 15.05 -11.44 24.71
N ALA A 165 14.87 -12.57 24.01
CA ALA A 165 14.17 -12.61 22.73
C ALA A 165 12.65 -12.40 22.91
N LEU A 166 12.06 -12.90 23.99
CA LEU A 166 10.67 -12.66 24.37
C LEU A 166 10.44 -11.16 24.62
N ASP A 167 11.27 -10.53 25.44
CA ASP A 167 11.16 -9.10 25.75
C ASP A 167 11.40 -8.25 24.49
N ALA A 168 12.36 -8.63 23.65
CA ALA A 168 12.58 -7.97 22.35
C ALA A 168 11.34 -8.04 21.44
N GLN A 169 10.62 -9.17 21.40
CA GLN A 169 9.40 -9.28 20.60
C GLN A 169 8.23 -8.49 21.18
N LEU A 170 8.03 -8.52 22.50
CA LEU A 170 6.99 -7.71 23.13
C LEU A 170 7.25 -6.21 22.89
N ASN A 171 8.49 -5.76 23.05
CA ASN A 171 8.89 -4.37 22.76
C ASN A 171 8.69 -4.02 21.27
N LYS A 172 8.93 -4.97 20.35
CA LYS A 172 8.71 -4.77 18.91
C LYS A 172 7.23 -4.58 18.60
N VAL A 173 6.35 -5.39 19.21
CA VAL A 173 4.90 -5.25 19.06
C VAL A 173 4.44 -3.92 19.63
N GLU A 174 4.90 -3.55 20.83
CA GLU A 174 4.55 -2.28 21.47
C GLU A 174 5.00 -1.07 20.64
N ALA A 175 6.22 -1.10 20.10
CA ALA A 175 6.73 -0.06 19.21
C ALA A 175 5.91 0.06 17.92
N ALA A 176 5.49 -1.08 17.34
CA ALA A 176 4.64 -1.09 16.14
C ALA A 176 3.24 -0.52 16.42
N LEU A 177 2.64 -0.86 17.58
CA LEU A 177 1.34 -0.31 18.00
C LEU A 177 1.44 1.19 18.27
N ALA A 178 2.44 1.65 19.03
CA ALA A 178 2.63 3.06 19.35
C ALA A 178 2.88 3.91 18.09
N GLN A 179 3.69 3.41 17.16
CA GLN A 179 3.92 4.09 15.89
C GLN A 179 2.65 4.06 15.02
N GLY A 180 1.94 2.93 14.97
CA GLY A 180 0.65 2.81 14.31
C GLY A 180 -0.35 3.85 14.83
N GLU A 181 -0.55 3.97 16.14
CA GLU A 181 -1.47 4.95 16.73
C GLU A 181 -1.11 6.40 16.39
N ARG A 182 0.16 6.78 16.53
CA ARG A 182 0.65 8.13 16.15
C ARG A 182 0.39 8.43 14.68
N THR A 183 0.44 7.39 13.87
CA THR A 183 0.28 7.46 12.42
C THR A 183 -1.21 7.52 12.06
N ALA A 184 -2.05 6.68 12.68
CA ALA A 184 -3.51 6.69 12.59
C ALA A 184 -4.15 7.99 13.09
N ALA A 185 -3.52 8.65 14.07
CA ALA A 185 -3.97 9.95 14.59
C ALA A 185 -3.88 11.08 13.54
N LYS A 186 -3.01 10.92 12.53
CA LYS A 186 -2.85 11.88 11.42
C LYS A 186 -3.74 11.56 10.22
N GLY A 187 -4.36 10.37 10.20
CA GLY A 187 -5.17 9.89 9.08
C GLY A 187 -5.14 8.36 8.98
N PRO A 188 -6.02 7.75 8.15
CA PRO A 188 -6.03 6.30 7.96
C PRO A 188 -4.67 5.78 7.48
N ILE A 189 -4.22 4.63 7.98
CA ILE A 189 -2.95 4.01 7.58
C ILE A 189 -3.23 3.05 6.43
N SER A 190 -2.46 3.13 5.33
CA SER A 190 -2.54 2.10 4.28
C SER A 190 -1.53 1.01 4.56
N ILE A 191 -2.02 -0.20 4.81
CA ILE A 191 -1.22 -1.38 5.09
C ILE A 191 -1.61 -2.48 4.08
N GLY A 192 -0.70 -2.81 3.16
CA GLY A 192 -0.99 -3.72 2.05
C GLY A 192 -2.17 -3.26 1.17
N ASN A 193 -3.26 -4.02 1.17
CA ASN A 193 -4.51 -3.72 0.46
C ASN A 193 -5.64 -3.26 1.40
N ARG A 194 -5.34 -2.92 2.66
CA ARG A 194 -6.32 -2.53 3.67
C ARG A 194 -6.02 -1.13 4.19
N GLU A 195 -7.08 -0.41 4.53
CA GLU A 195 -7.00 0.81 5.32
C GLU A 195 -7.23 0.44 6.79
N VAL A 196 -6.34 0.92 7.65
CA VAL A 196 -6.39 0.71 9.09
C VAL A 196 -6.75 2.03 9.73
N THR A 197 -7.88 2.04 10.42
CA THR A 197 -8.43 3.23 11.05
C THR A 197 -7.90 3.40 12.47
N ARG A 198 -8.17 4.55 13.09
CA ARG A 198 -7.90 4.77 14.51
C ARG A 198 -8.60 3.73 15.40
N THR A 199 -9.83 3.37 15.06
CA THR A 199 -10.61 2.35 15.78
C THR A 199 -9.93 0.99 15.74
N ASP A 200 -9.35 0.61 14.60
CA ASP A 200 -8.61 -0.65 14.47
C ASP A 200 -7.37 -0.67 15.38
N MET A 201 -6.64 0.46 15.44
CA MET A 201 -5.46 0.57 16.31
C MET A 201 -5.84 0.52 17.79
N GLU A 202 -6.94 1.16 18.18
CA GLU A 202 -7.48 1.11 19.55
C GLU A 202 -7.83 -0.33 19.95
N LEU A 203 -8.49 -1.08 19.07
CA LEU A 203 -8.83 -2.49 19.30
C LEU A 203 -7.57 -3.36 19.45
N LEU A 204 -6.54 -3.12 18.63
CA LEU A 204 -5.27 -3.84 18.74
C LEU A 204 -4.55 -3.55 20.06
N ARG A 205 -4.59 -2.30 20.53
CA ARG A 205 -4.02 -1.90 21.82
C ARG A 205 -4.74 -2.58 22.97
N GLN A 206 -6.07 -2.52 22.99
CA GLN A 206 -6.90 -3.20 24.00
C GLN A 206 -6.64 -4.71 24.00
N CYS A 207 -6.53 -5.33 22.82
CA CYS A 207 -6.19 -6.74 22.71
C CYS A 207 -4.81 -7.05 23.29
N HIS A 208 -3.80 -6.21 23.01
CA HIS A 208 -2.46 -6.37 23.54
C HIS A 208 -2.43 -6.29 25.07
N GLU A 209 -3.04 -5.26 25.66
CA GLU A 209 -3.11 -5.05 27.11
C GLU A 209 -3.87 -6.20 27.79
N TYR A 210 -5.03 -6.58 27.26
CA TYR A 210 -5.82 -7.69 27.78
C TYR A 210 -5.03 -9.01 27.80
N LEU A 211 -4.29 -9.31 26.72
CA LEU A 211 -3.48 -10.52 26.65
C LEU A 211 -2.29 -10.47 27.61
N GLN A 212 -1.64 -9.31 27.78
CA GLN A 212 -0.54 -9.14 28.74
C GLN A 212 -1.01 -9.37 30.17
N GLU A 213 -2.13 -8.77 30.58
CA GLU A 213 -2.69 -8.92 31.92
C GLU A 213 -3.17 -10.36 32.17
N ARG A 214 -3.97 -10.91 31.24
CA ARG A 214 -4.54 -12.25 31.38
C ARG A 214 -3.45 -13.34 31.46
N PHE A 215 -2.37 -13.18 30.71
CA PHE A 215 -1.32 -14.19 30.60
C PHE A 215 0.01 -13.78 31.26
N GLU A 216 0.00 -12.79 32.14
CA GLU A 216 1.19 -12.29 32.85
C GLU A 216 1.98 -13.42 33.51
N ARG A 217 1.29 -14.33 34.23
CA ARG A 217 1.93 -15.47 34.89
C ARG A 217 2.63 -16.41 33.91
N HIS A 218 2.07 -16.61 32.72
CA HIS A 218 2.69 -17.45 31.69
C HIS A 218 3.91 -16.77 31.09
N LEU A 219 3.86 -15.45 30.89
CA LEU A 219 5.01 -14.65 30.44
C LEU A 219 6.14 -14.67 31.47
N MET A 220 5.83 -14.53 32.77
CA MET A 220 6.81 -14.66 33.85
C MET A 220 7.47 -16.05 33.86
N LEU A 221 6.69 -17.12 33.65
CA LEU A 221 7.22 -18.48 33.56
C LEU A 221 8.16 -18.64 32.37
N LEU A 222 7.82 -18.10 31.19
CA LEU A 222 8.71 -18.13 30.01
C LEU A 222 10.00 -17.36 30.27
N ARG A 223 9.93 -16.17 30.89
CA ARG A 223 11.13 -15.40 31.30
C ARG A 223 12.02 -16.18 32.26
N SER A 224 11.42 -16.92 33.19
CA SER A 224 12.17 -17.69 34.20
C SER A 224 12.81 -18.98 33.67
N ARG A 225 12.23 -19.59 32.63
CA ARG A 225 12.70 -20.86 32.02
C ARG A 225 13.90 -20.69 31.09
N ALA A 226 14.13 -19.47 30.62
CA ALA A 226 15.19 -19.15 29.69
C ALA A 226 16.54 -18.79 30.36
N ARG A 227 16.71 -19.14 31.64
CA ARG A 227 17.99 -19.08 32.35
C ARG A 227 18.71 -20.42 32.33
#